data_AF-A0A9D1QAK2-F1
#
_entry.id   AF-A0A9D1QAK2-F1
#
_cell.length_a   1.000
_cell.length_b   1.000
_cell.length_c   1.000
_cell.angle_alpha   90.00
_cell.angle_beta   90.00
_cell.angle_gamma   90.00
#
_symmetry.space_group_name_H-M   'P 1'
#
loop_
_entity.id
_entity.type
_entity.pdbx_description
1 polymer ?
#
loop_
_entity_poly.entity_id
_entity_poly.type
_entity_poly.pdbx_seq_one_letter_code
_entity_poly.pdbx_strand_id
1 'polypeptide(L)'
;MDATTIVIAVVAALVALAVGAVAGFLGGFNYRKKTAEAQIGSAEAEATRLVNEAIKTATQKKKEAILEAKDEVFQMKAEVDAQKAEADREIKQRRAEISRQENRIDQKENALDKKTEALEKREEEVKKRLAEADAHLAEADELRAKQMERLEMLAGLSQADAREVLLNKVDEELSHEKALRVATYESDLKDDCENIARNMIAQAISRCAADHSSETTVTVVPLPSDEMKGRIIGREGRNIRALETATG
;
A
#
# COMPACT_ATOMS: atom_id res chain seq x y z
N MET A 1 45.75 -154.78 52.71
CA MET A 1 45.47 -154.09 51.44
C MET A 1 46.45 -154.64 50.42
N ASP A 2 45.94 -155.22 49.35
CA ASP A 2 46.79 -155.79 48.30
C ASP A 2 47.59 -154.68 47.60
N ALA A 3 48.81 -154.97 47.15
CA ALA A 3 49.71 -153.97 46.53
C ALA A 3 49.06 -153.23 45.34
N THR A 4 48.15 -153.90 44.65
CA THR A 4 47.30 -153.36 43.58
C THR A 4 46.42 -152.20 44.05
N THR A 5 45.89 -152.22 45.27
CA THR A 5 45.02 -151.16 45.82
C THR A 5 45.80 -149.86 46.07
N ILE A 6 47.06 -149.96 46.49
CA ILE A 6 47.94 -148.80 46.74
C ILE A 6 48.32 -148.11 45.43
N VAL A 7 48.67 -148.88 44.40
CA VAL A 7 49.03 -148.32 43.07
C VAL A 7 47.83 -147.59 42.45
N ILE A 8 46.62 -148.16 42.53
CA ILE A 8 45.40 -147.51 42.02
C ILE A 8 45.13 -146.18 42.77
N ALA A 9 45.33 -146.15 44.09
CA ALA A 9 45.13 -144.94 44.89
C ALA A 9 46.13 -143.82 44.52
N VAL A 10 47.40 -144.15 44.28
CA VAL A 10 48.43 -143.17 43.89
C VAL A 10 48.16 -142.64 42.48
N VAL A 11 47.80 -143.50 41.52
CA VAL A 11 47.44 -143.07 40.16
C VAL A 11 46.18 -142.19 40.19
N ALA A 12 45.16 -142.56 40.97
CA ALA A 12 43.96 -141.75 41.14
C ALA A 12 44.26 -140.38 41.76
N ALA A 13 45.17 -140.31 42.74
CA ALA A 13 45.59 -139.05 43.35
C ALA A 13 46.36 -138.14 42.37
N LEU A 14 47.25 -138.72 41.54
CA LEU A 14 47.97 -137.97 40.50
C LEU A 14 47.04 -137.47 39.39
N VAL A 15 46.08 -138.28 38.97
CA VAL A 15 45.04 -137.87 38.01
C VAL A 15 44.17 -136.76 38.60
N ALA A 16 43.76 -136.88 39.87
CA ALA A 16 43.00 -135.83 40.56
C ALA A 16 43.78 -134.52 40.67
N LEU A 17 45.09 -134.58 40.96
CA LEU A 17 45.97 -133.40 40.97
C LEU A 17 46.13 -132.76 39.58
N ALA A 18 46.34 -133.58 38.54
CA ALA A 18 46.45 -133.09 37.17
C ALA A 18 45.15 -132.45 36.68
N VAL A 19 44.00 -133.09 36.94
CA VAL A 19 42.67 -132.55 36.63
C VAL A 19 42.39 -131.28 37.43
N GLY A 20 42.76 -131.24 38.71
CA GLY A 20 42.64 -130.04 39.56
C GLY A 20 43.50 -128.87 39.07
N ALA A 21 44.74 -129.13 38.63
CA ALA A 21 45.63 -128.10 38.09
C ALA A 21 45.12 -127.55 36.74
N VAL A 22 44.64 -128.43 35.84
CA VAL A 22 44.06 -128.02 34.55
C VAL A 22 42.75 -127.24 34.76
N ALA A 23 41.87 -127.71 35.64
CA ALA A 23 40.63 -127.01 35.98
C ALA A 23 40.90 -125.66 36.66
N GLY A 24 41.89 -125.58 37.55
CA GLY A 24 42.33 -124.33 38.18
C GLY A 24 42.94 -123.34 37.20
N PHE A 25 43.75 -123.82 36.25
CA PHE A 25 44.35 -122.96 35.21
C PHE A 25 43.29 -122.44 34.23
N LEU A 26 42.38 -123.30 33.75
CA LEU A 26 41.28 -122.89 32.85
C LEU A 26 40.28 -121.97 33.56
N GLY A 27 39.94 -122.26 34.83
CA GLY A 27 39.08 -121.42 35.66
C GLY A 27 39.72 -120.05 35.93
N GLY A 28 41.00 -120.02 36.29
CA GLY A 28 41.75 -118.79 36.49
C GLY A 28 41.94 -117.97 35.22
N PHE A 29 42.19 -118.61 34.08
CA PHE A 29 42.29 -117.95 32.77
C PHE A 29 40.97 -117.33 32.34
N ASN A 30 39.85 -118.07 32.45
CA ASN A 30 38.52 -117.54 32.13
C ASN A 30 38.08 -116.44 33.08
N TYR A 31 38.38 -116.56 34.39
CA TYR A 31 38.10 -115.49 35.35
C TYR A 31 38.91 -114.23 35.03
N ARG A 32 40.21 -114.37 34.75
CA ARG A 32 41.09 -113.25 34.39
C ARG A 32 40.71 -112.62 33.05
N LYS A 33 40.28 -113.43 32.07
CA LYS A 33 39.76 -112.94 30.78
C LYS A 33 38.47 -112.15 30.98
N LYS A 34 37.52 -112.67 31.76
CA LYS A 34 36.25 -112.01 32.06
C LYS A 34 36.42 -110.70 32.84
N THR A 35 37.34 -110.65 33.81
CA THR A 35 37.62 -109.42 34.55
C THR A 35 38.33 -108.39 33.69
N ALA A 36 39.28 -108.79 32.84
CA ALA A 36 39.94 -107.89 31.89
C ALA A 36 38.95 -107.35 30.84
N GLU A 37 38.09 -108.20 30.27
CA GLU A 37 37.04 -107.78 29.33
C GLU A 37 36.01 -106.86 29.99
N ALA A 38 35.61 -107.13 31.23
CA ALA A 38 34.73 -106.25 31.99
C ALA A 38 35.39 -104.89 32.29
N GLN A 39 36.68 -104.89 32.63
CA GLN A 39 37.42 -103.66 32.91
C GLN A 39 37.62 -102.82 31.63
N ILE A 40 37.95 -103.44 30.50
CA ILE A 40 38.04 -102.78 29.19
C ILE A 40 36.66 -102.23 28.78
N GLY A 41 35.61 -103.05 28.87
CA GLY A 41 34.25 -102.60 28.56
C GLY A 41 33.77 -101.46 29.45
N SER A 42 34.15 -101.46 30.73
CA SER A 42 33.85 -100.35 31.65
C SER A 42 34.61 -99.06 31.30
N ALA A 43 35.88 -99.18 30.89
CA ALA A 43 36.69 -98.05 30.46
C ALA A 43 36.20 -97.47 29.12
N GLU A 44 35.79 -98.32 28.17
CA GLU A 44 35.18 -97.90 26.91
C GLU A 44 33.82 -97.23 27.13
N ALA A 45 32.99 -97.76 28.03
CA ALA A 45 31.72 -97.14 28.40
C ALA A 45 31.92 -95.78 29.08
N GLU A 46 32.91 -95.66 29.96
CA GLU A 46 33.25 -94.41 30.63
C GLU A 46 33.83 -93.38 29.65
N ALA A 47 34.72 -93.79 28.74
CA ALA A 47 35.24 -92.93 27.67
C ALA A 47 34.10 -92.44 26.76
N THR A 48 33.18 -93.33 26.37
CA THR A 48 32.01 -92.98 25.56
C THR A 48 31.09 -92.00 26.31
N ARG A 49 30.88 -92.22 27.61
CA ARG A 49 30.11 -91.30 28.47
C ARG A 49 30.76 -89.93 28.53
N LEU A 50 32.08 -89.86 28.75
CA LEU A 50 32.83 -88.61 28.82
C LEU A 50 32.78 -87.84 27.49
N VAL A 51 32.94 -88.52 26.36
CA VAL A 51 32.82 -87.91 25.03
C VAL A 51 31.41 -87.36 24.80
N ASN A 52 30.37 -88.13 25.13
CA ASN A 52 28.99 -87.68 24.99
C ASN A 52 28.66 -86.50 25.91
N GLU A 53 29.17 -86.51 27.14
CA GLU A 53 29.03 -85.40 28.09
C GLU A 53 29.78 -84.16 27.60
N ALA A 54 30.99 -84.30 27.05
CA ALA A 54 31.74 -83.21 26.44
C ALA A 54 31.00 -82.63 25.23
N ILE A 55 30.43 -83.47 24.36
CA ILE A 55 29.62 -83.03 23.21
C ILE A 55 28.35 -82.30 23.70
N LYS A 56 27.67 -82.83 24.72
CA LYS A 56 26.47 -82.19 25.28
C LYS A 56 26.79 -80.83 25.90
N THR A 57 27.86 -80.74 26.69
CA THR A 57 28.30 -79.48 27.30
C THR A 57 28.78 -78.49 26.24
N ALA A 58 29.52 -78.94 25.21
CA ALA A 58 29.95 -78.07 24.12
C ALA A 58 28.78 -77.55 23.29
N THR A 59 27.79 -78.39 22.99
CA THR A 59 26.58 -77.95 22.27
C THR A 59 25.71 -77.02 23.11
N GLN A 60 25.63 -77.23 24.43
CA GLN A 60 24.95 -76.33 25.35
C GLN A 60 25.66 -74.97 25.42
N LYS A 61 26.97 -74.95 25.66
CA LYS A 61 27.77 -73.70 25.66
C LYS A 61 27.67 -72.96 24.33
N LYS A 62 27.69 -73.67 23.20
CA LYS A 62 27.51 -73.04 21.88
C LYS A 62 26.12 -72.40 21.74
N LYS A 63 25.06 -73.07 22.21
CA LYS A 63 23.70 -72.52 22.17
C LYS A 63 23.57 -71.30 23.08
N GLU A 64 24.12 -71.37 24.29
CA GLU A 64 24.15 -70.28 25.27
C GLU A 64 24.89 -69.07 24.71
N ALA A 65 26.11 -69.24 24.18
CA ALA A 65 26.86 -68.15 23.55
C ALA A 65 26.14 -67.54 22.34
N ILE A 66 25.42 -68.34 21.54
CA ILE A 66 24.60 -67.82 20.44
C ILE A 66 23.39 -67.05 20.95
N LEU A 67 22.77 -67.47 22.06
CA LEU A 67 21.65 -66.78 22.68
C LEU A 67 22.10 -65.45 23.29
N GLU A 68 23.19 -65.46 24.06
CA GLU A 68 23.79 -64.23 24.63
C GLU A 68 24.16 -63.25 23.52
N ALA A 69 24.83 -63.70 22.45
CA ALA A 69 25.14 -62.83 21.32
C ALA A 69 23.90 -62.28 20.61
N LYS A 70 22.81 -63.06 20.53
CA LYS A 70 21.53 -62.58 19.98
C LYS A 70 20.85 -61.57 20.89
N ASP A 71 20.87 -61.80 22.20
CA ASP A 71 20.30 -60.90 23.19
C ASP A 71 21.06 -59.57 23.21
N GLU A 72 22.40 -59.61 23.16
CA GLU A 72 23.24 -58.40 23.02
C GLU A 72 22.91 -57.63 21.72
N VAL A 73 22.81 -58.32 20.58
CA VAL A 73 22.42 -57.68 19.32
C VAL A 73 21.02 -57.07 19.40
N PHE A 74 20.09 -57.73 20.08
CA PHE A 74 18.73 -57.21 20.27
C PHE A 74 18.72 -55.99 21.18
N GLN A 75 19.48 -56.01 22.28
CA GLN A 75 19.64 -54.87 23.19
C GLN A 75 20.29 -53.69 22.47
N MET A 76 21.41 -53.90 21.77
CA MET A 76 22.06 -52.85 20.97
C MET A 76 21.10 -52.26 19.93
N LYS A 77 20.32 -53.09 19.26
CA LYS A 77 19.34 -52.62 18.27
C LYS A 77 18.23 -51.78 18.93
N ALA A 78 17.72 -52.22 20.07
CA ALA A 78 16.70 -51.47 20.83
C ALA A 78 17.24 -50.12 21.31
N GLU A 79 18.48 -50.06 21.79
CA GLU A 79 19.14 -48.82 22.18
C GLU A 79 19.33 -47.86 20.99
N VAL A 80 19.79 -48.38 19.85
CA VAL A 80 19.94 -47.58 18.62
C VAL A 80 18.59 -47.04 18.14
N ASP A 81 17.54 -47.85 18.17
CA ASP A 81 16.20 -47.43 17.77
C ASP A 81 15.63 -46.38 18.75
N ALA A 82 15.90 -46.51 20.06
CA ALA A 82 15.52 -45.51 21.05
C ALA A 82 16.27 -44.18 20.85
N GLN A 83 17.58 -44.22 20.62
CA GLN A 83 18.40 -43.04 20.33
C GLN A 83 17.95 -42.34 19.05
N LYS A 84 17.62 -43.10 17.99
CA LYS A 84 17.06 -42.53 16.76
C LYS A 84 15.73 -41.85 17.00
N ALA A 85 14.83 -42.49 17.75
CA ALA A 85 13.53 -41.89 18.07
C ALA A 85 13.68 -40.60 18.91
N GLU A 86 14.65 -40.54 19.81
CA GLU A 86 14.96 -39.33 20.58
C GLU A 86 15.53 -38.22 19.68
N ALA A 87 16.51 -38.55 18.84
CA ALA A 87 17.09 -37.60 17.88
C ALA A 87 16.04 -37.05 16.90
N ASP A 88 15.14 -37.90 16.39
CA ASP A 88 14.05 -37.47 15.50
C ASP A 88 13.07 -36.52 16.21
N ARG A 89 12.78 -36.77 17.50
CA ARG A 89 11.97 -35.87 18.32
C ARG A 89 12.65 -34.54 18.54
N GLU A 90 13.94 -34.53 18.86
CA GLU A 90 14.72 -33.30 19.05
C GLU A 90 14.79 -32.49 17.75
N ILE A 91 15.07 -33.13 16.62
CA ILE A 91 15.08 -32.48 15.30
C ILE A 91 13.72 -31.87 15.00
N LYS A 92 12.62 -32.60 15.28
CA LYS A 92 11.26 -32.09 15.06
C LYS A 92 10.96 -30.87 15.94
N GLN A 93 11.39 -30.89 17.21
CA GLN A 93 11.25 -29.75 18.13
C GLN A 93 12.04 -28.54 17.63
N ARG A 94 13.33 -28.73 17.30
CA ARG A 94 14.18 -27.66 16.74
C ARG A 94 13.60 -27.08 15.45
N ARG A 95 13.09 -27.91 14.54
CA ARG A 95 12.43 -27.44 13.31
C ARG A 95 11.18 -26.62 13.60
N ALA A 96 10.37 -27.02 14.58
CA ALA A 96 9.20 -26.26 14.99
C ALA A 96 9.57 -24.92 15.64
N GLU A 97 10.63 -24.88 16.43
CA GLU A 97 11.15 -23.64 17.02
C GLU A 97 11.71 -22.68 15.96
N ILE A 98 12.52 -23.20 15.03
CA ILE A 98 13.05 -22.41 13.90
C ILE A 98 11.90 -21.83 13.08
N SER A 99 10.91 -22.65 12.70
CA SER A 99 9.76 -22.16 11.94
C SER A 99 8.95 -21.08 12.68
N ARG A 100 8.82 -21.18 14.02
CA ARG A 100 8.19 -20.12 14.83
C ARG A 100 9.03 -18.84 14.85
N GLN A 101 10.35 -18.96 14.92
CA GLN A 101 11.26 -17.82 14.88
C GLN A 101 11.25 -17.14 13.51
N GLU A 102 11.30 -17.90 12.41
CA GLU A 102 11.16 -17.41 11.04
C GLU A 102 9.86 -16.63 10.86
N ASN A 103 8.71 -17.22 11.21
CA ASN A 103 7.42 -16.52 11.13
C ASN A 103 7.41 -15.21 11.94
N ARG A 104 8.08 -15.16 13.10
CA ARG A 104 8.18 -13.95 13.92
C ARG A 104 9.11 -12.92 13.29
N ILE A 105 10.18 -13.34 12.62
CA ILE A 105 11.09 -12.48 11.87
C ILE A 105 10.35 -11.89 10.67
N ASP A 106 9.68 -12.72 9.87
CA ASP A 106 8.89 -12.27 8.71
C ASP A 106 7.83 -11.24 9.11
N GLN A 107 7.14 -11.45 10.24
CA GLN A 107 6.19 -10.46 10.76
C GLN A 107 6.84 -9.14 11.16
N LYS A 108 8.05 -9.19 11.73
CA LYS A 108 8.81 -7.98 12.10
C LYS A 108 9.33 -7.26 10.87
N GLU A 109 9.84 -7.98 9.87
CA GLU A 109 10.29 -7.40 8.60
C GLU A 109 9.14 -6.69 7.89
N ASN A 110 8.02 -7.37 7.70
CA ASN A 110 6.81 -6.76 7.12
C ASN A 110 6.32 -5.53 7.91
N ALA A 111 6.47 -5.51 9.23
CA ALA A 111 6.12 -4.36 10.06
C ALA A 111 7.13 -3.21 9.93
N LEU A 112 8.41 -3.53 9.77
CA LEU A 112 9.48 -2.55 9.53
C LEU A 112 9.35 -1.93 8.14
N ASP A 113 9.07 -2.73 7.11
CA ASP A 113 8.87 -2.23 5.74
C ASP A 113 7.71 -1.24 5.70
N LYS A 114 6.55 -1.59 6.28
CA LYS A 114 5.40 -0.67 6.39
C LYS A 114 5.73 0.61 7.15
N LYS A 115 6.53 0.53 8.22
CA LYS A 115 6.99 1.73 8.96
C LYS A 115 7.93 2.57 8.12
N THR A 116 8.81 1.95 7.34
CA THR A 116 9.75 2.64 6.47
C THR A 116 8.99 3.38 5.37
N GLU A 117 8.07 2.72 4.67
CA GLU A 117 7.22 3.37 3.67
C GLU A 117 6.40 4.54 4.26
N ALA A 118 5.88 4.39 5.48
CA ALA A 118 5.14 5.45 6.16
C ALA A 118 6.04 6.63 6.55
N LEU A 119 7.28 6.37 6.97
CA LEU A 119 8.27 7.39 7.27
C LEU A 119 8.70 8.13 6.00
N GLU A 120 9.00 7.41 4.91
CA GLU A 120 9.36 8.02 3.62
C GLU A 120 8.26 8.94 3.09
N LYS A 121 7.00 8.51 3.14
CA LYS A 121 5.86 9.37 2.77
C LYS A 121 5.78 10.63 3.63
N ARG A 122 5.99 10.48 4.94
CA ARG A 122 5.97 11.62 5.86
C ARG A 122 7.15 12.56 5.64
N GLU A 123 8.33 12.05 5.31
CA GLU A 123 9.49 12.87 4.95
C GLU A 123 9.23 13.65 3.68
N GLU A 124 8.66 13.04 2.65
CA GLU A 124 8.31 13.74 1.41
C GLU A 124 7.21 14.79 1.63
N GLU A 125 6.19 14.51 2.45
CA GLU A 125 5.19 15.51 2.84
C GLU A 125 5.83 16.69 3.60
N VAL A 126 6.76 16.42 4.51
CA VAL A 126 7.47 17.46 5.28
C VAL A 126 8.36 18.29 4.37
N LYS A 127 9.11 17.67 3.45
CA LYS A 127 9.91 18.39 2.44
C LYS A 127 9.05 19.30 1.59
N LYS A 128 7.89 18.80 1.13
CA LYS A 128 6.95 19.61 0.34
C LYS A 128 6.46 20.82 1.13
N ARG A 129 6.04 20.63 2.39
CA ARG A 129 5.61 21.74 3.25
C ARG A 129 6.72 22.74 3.54
N LEU A 130 7.96 22.28 3.72
CA LEU A 130 9.12 23.16 3.88
C LEU A 130 9.34 24.00 2.62
N ALA A 131 9.31 23.38 1.43
CA ALA A 131 9.44 24.11 0.17
C ALA A 131 8.31 25.15 -0.03
N GLU A 132 7.07 24.81 0.32
CA GLU A 132 5.94 25.75 0.28
C GLU A 132 6.12 26.90 1.29
N ALA A 133 6.58 26.60 2.51
CA ALA A 133 6.85 27.60 3.53
C ALA A 133 7.98 28.55 3.13
N ASP A 134 9.07 28.02 2.55
CA ASP A 134 10.20 28.81 2.05
C ASP A 134 9.76 29.72 0.90
N ALA A 135 8.90 29.23 -0.01
CA ALA A 135 8.34 30.05 -1.09
C ALA A 135 7.47 31.20 -0.55
N HIS A 136 6.61 30.92 0.44
CA HIS A 136 5.79 31.97 1.07
C HIS A 136 6.62 32.98 1.87
N LEU A 137 7.70 32.54 2.52
CA LEU A 137 8.65 33.43 3.18
C LEU A 137 9.31 34.38 2.17
N ALA A 138 9.77 33.85 1.03
CA ALA A 138 10.36 34.66 -0.02
C ALA A 138 9.35 35.69 -0.60
N GLU A 139 8.11 35.29 -0.82
CA GLU A 139 7.04 36.20 -1.29
C GLU A 139 6.72 37.29 -0.25
N ALA A 140 6.66 36.93 1.04
CA ALA A 140 6.43 37.87 2.12
C ALA A 140 7.58 38.89 2.25
N ASP A 141 8.83 38.45 2.12
CA ASP A 141 10.00 39.32 2.13
C ASP A 141 10.01 40.27 0.92
N GLU A 142 9.65 39.78 -0.27
CA GLU A 142 9.53 40.62 -1.48
C GLU A 142 8.41 41.66 -1.32
N LEU A 143 7.25 41.26 -0.79
CA LEU A 143 6.14 42.17 -0.52
C LEU A 143 6.54 43.24 0.50
N ARG A 144 7.26 42.84 1.56
CA ARG A 144 7.76 43.76 2.58
C ARG A 144 8.77 44.75 2.00
N ALA A 145 9.67 44.30 1.12
CA ALA A 145 10.60 45.18 0.41
C ALA A 145 9.85 46.21 -0.45
N LYS A 146 8.86 45.77 -1.24
CA LYS A 146 8.00 46.66 -2.06
C LYS A 146 7.21 47.66 -1.21
N GLN A 147 6.72 47.23 -0.05
CA GLN A 147 6.03 48.13 0.89
C GLN A 147 6.96 49.17 1.47
N MET A 148 8.19 48.78 1.86
CA MET A 148 9.19 49.70 2.38
C MET A 148 9.59 50.73 1.31
N GLU A 149 9.83 50.30 0.08
CA GLU A 149 10.13 51.19 -1.05
C GLU A 149 9.00 52.20 -1.30
N ARG A 150 7.73 51.75 -1.25
CA ARG A 150 6.57 52.65 -1.36
C ARG A 150 6.48 53.63 -0.19
N LEU A 151 6.77 53.20 1.04
CA LEU A 151 6.76 54.06 2.21
C LEU A 151 7.87 55.10 2.15
N GLU A 152 9.07 54.73 1.71
CA GLU A 152 10.18 55.67 1.47
C GLU A 152 9.81 56.71 0.41
N MET A 153 9.19 56.27 -0.69
CA MET A 153 8.66 57.17 -1.72
C MET A 153 7.62 58.14 -1.14
N LEU A 154 6.65 57.64 -0.36
CA LEU A 154 5.62 58.46 0.27
C LEU A 154 6.18 59.41 1.35
N ALA A 155 7.18 58.97 2.13
CA ALA A 155 7.81 59.78 3.17
C ALA A 155 8.74 60.87 2.59
N GLY A 156 9.32 60.63 1.41
CA GLY A 156 10.09 61.62 0.67
C GLY A 156 9.24 62.64 -0.09
N LEU A 157 7.95 62.35 -0.30
CA LEU A 157 7.00 63.27 -0.93
C LEU A 157 6.33 64.15 0.13
N SER A 158 6.27 65.47 -0.11
CA SER A 158 5.37 66.31 0.67
C SER A 158 3.92 65.99 0.30
N GLN A 159 2.96 66.34 1.17
CA GLN A 159 1.53 66.14 0.91
C GLN A 159 1.07 66.82 -0.40
N ALA A 160 1.72 67.92 -0.78
CA ALA A 160 1.47 68.62 -2.04
C ALA A 160 1.99 67.82 -3.24
N ASP A 161 3.23 67.33 -3.17
CA ASP A 161 3.87 66.59 -4.26
C ASP A 161 3.17 65.24 -4.53
N ALA A 162 2.76 64.53 -3.47
CA ALA A 162 2.02 63.28 -3.60
C ALA A 162 0.66 63.50 -4.29
N ARG A 163 -0.01 64.63 -4.00
CA ARG A 163 -1.29 64.98 -4.62
C ARG A 163 -1.12 65.33 -6.10
N GLU A 164 -0.06 66.05 -6.45
CA GLU A 164 0.26 66.41 -7.83
C GLU A 164 0.62 65.19 -8.68
N VAL A 165 1.45 64.28 -8.16
CA VAL A 165 1.80 63.01 -8.85
C VAL A 165 0.57 62.13 -9.07
N LEU A 166 -0.33 62.03 -8.08
CA LEU A 166 -1.57 61.27 -8.22
C LEU A 166 -2.51 61.92 -9.25
N LEU A 167 -2.69 63.24 -9.20
CA LEU A 167 -3.50 63.98 -10.16
C LEU A 167 -2.96 63.83 -11.58
N ASN A 168 -1.64 63.89 -11.79
CA ASN A 168 -1.01 63.71 -13.09
C ASN A 168 -1.21 62.28 -13.64
N LYS A 169 -1.07 61.24 -12.80
CA LYS A 169 -1.34 59.85 -13.21
C LYS A 169 -2.80 59.64 -13.60
N VAL A 170 -3.72 60.15 -12.78
CA VAL A 170 -5.15 60.09 -13.07
C VAL A 170 -5.48 60.89 -14.35
N ASP A 171 -4.82 62.02 -14.57
CA ASP A 171 -4.98 62.81 -15.78
C ASP A 171 -4.46 62.10 -17.04
N GLU A 172 -3.34 61.37 -16.96
CA GLU A 172 -2.83 60.53 -18.05
C GLU A 172 -3.79 59.37 -18.36
N GLU A 173 -4.21 58.62 -17.34
CA GLU A 173 -5.15 57.49 -17.47
C GLU A 173 -6.50 57.94 -18.04
N LEU A 174 -6.98 59.13 -17.66
CA LEU A 174 -8.27 59.67 -18.09
C LEU A 174 -8.20 60.54 -19.35
N SER A 175 -7.03 60.72 -19.97
CA SER A 175 -6.87 61.60 -21.14
C SER A 175 -7.83 61.27 -22.28
N HIS A 176 -8.01 59.97 -22.58
CA HIS A 176 -8.94 59.50 -23.61
C HIS A 176 -10.41 59.72 -23.23
N GLU A 177 -10.77 59.44 -21.97
CA GLU A 177 -12.15 59.63 -21.48
C GLU A 177 -12.54 61.11 -21.46
N LYS A 178 -11.62 61.99 -21.05
CA LYS A 178 -11.81 63.45 -21.11
C LYS A 178 -12.02 63.92 -22.54
N ALA A 179 -11.20 63.46 -23.49
CA ALA A 179 -11.34 63.82 -24.90
C ALA A 179 -12.69 63.40 -25.47
N LEU A 180 -13.16 62.18 -25.14
CA LEU A 180 -14.47 61.71 -25.55
C LEU A 180 -15.60 62.56 -24.95
N ARG A 181 -15.53 62.86 -23.65
CA ARG A 181 -16.52 63.72 -22.97
C ARG A 181 -16.58 65.11 -23.59
N VAL A 182 -15.43 65.73 -23.86
CA VAL A 182 -15.37 67.06 -24.49
C VAL A 182 -15.99 67.02 -25.88
N ALA A 183 -15.67 66.00 -26.69
CA ALA A 183 -16.28 65.84 -28.01
C ALA A 183 -17.80 65.65 -27.95
N THR A 184 -18.31 64.90 -26.96
CA THR A 184 -19.75 64.76 -26.72
C THR A 184 -20.36 66.11 -26.33
N TYR A 185 -19.76 66.83 -25.38
CA TYR A 185 -20.23 68.17 -24.98
C TYR A 185 -20.23 69.17 -26.13
N GLU A 186 -19.22 69.18 -26.99
CA GLU A 186 -19.18 70.05 -28.16
C GLU A 186 -20.30 69.72 -29.16
N SER A 187 -20.61 68.44 -29.35
CA SER A 187 -21.72 68.00 -30.20
C SER A 187 -23.06 68.44 -29.62
N ASP A 188 -23.30 68.18 -28.34
CA ASP A 188 -24.54 68.56 -27.65
C ASP A 188 -24.75 70.08 -27.69
N LEU A 189 -23.68 70.86 -27.45
CA LEU A 189 -23.74 72.33 -27.49
C LEU A 189 -24.09 72.84 -28.90
N LYS A 190 -23.57 72.20 -29.95
CA LYS A 190 -23.87 72.57 -31.33
C LYS A 190 -25.33 72.30 -31.66
N ASP A 191 -25.86 71.15 -31.25
CA ASP A 191 -27.25 70.78 -31.46
C ASP A 191 -28.21 71.73 -30.71
N ASP A 192 -27.86 72.11 -29.48
CA ASP A 192 -28.60 73.09 -28.69
C ASP A 192 -28.60 74.48 -29.34
N CYS A 193 -27.44 74.96 -29.81
CA CYS A 193 -27.34 76.21 -30.55
C CYS A 193 -28.20 76.19 -31.82
N GLU A 194 -28.22 75.07 -32.55
CA GLU A 194 -29.02 74.94 -33.77
C GLU A 194 -30.54 74.95 -33.45
N ASN A 195 -30.94 74.30 -32.36
CA ASN A 195 -32.32 74.32 -31.88
C ASN A 195 -32.76 75.73 -31.46
N ILE A 196 -31.90 76.48 -30.75
CA ILE A 196 -32.16 77.87 -30.38
C ILE A 196 -32.27 78.75 -31.63
N ALA A 197 -31.36 78.60 -32.59
CA ALA A 197 -31.37 79.36 -33.84
C ALA A 197 -32.65 79.10 -34.64
N ARG A 198 -33.07 77.83 -34.80
CA ARG A 198 -34.33 77.47 -35.45
C ARG A 198 -35.54 78.09 -34.75
N ASN A 199 -35.57 78.06 -33.42
CA ASN A 199 -36.64 78.69 -32.63
C ASN A 199 -36.68 80.21 -32.83
N MET A 200 -35.53 80.90 -32.83
CA MET A 200 -35.46 82.34 -33.07
C MET A 200 -35.95 82.72 -34.47
N ILE A 201 -35.55 81.96 -35.49
CA ILE A 201 -36.00 82.18 -36.87
C ILE A 201 -37.52 81.98 -36.97
N ALA A 202 -38.06 80.91 -36.38
CA ALA A 202 -39.50 80.65 -36.38
C ALA A 202 -40.28 81.79 -35.69
N GLN A 203 -39.80 82.30 -34.56
CA GLN A 203 -40.40 83.45 -33.88
C GLN A 203 -40.33 84.73 -34.72
N ALA A 204 -39.21 84.98 -35.40
CA ALA A 204 -39.07 86.13 -36.29
C ALA A 204 -40.05 86.07 -37.47
N ILE A 205 -40.15 84.91 -38.14
CA ILE A 205 -41.13 84.67 -39.22
C ILE A 205 -42.55 84.90 -38.71
N SER A 206 -42.89 84.34 -37.54
CA SER A 206 -44.22 84.50 -36.95
C SER A 206 -44.58 85.96 -36.66
N ARG A 207 -43.61 86.81 -36.29
CA ARG A 207 -43.85 88.24 -36.07
C ARG A 207 -43.99 89.02 -37.38
N CYS A 208 -43.11 88.77 -38.36
CA CYS A 208 -43.13 89.48 -39.64
C CYS A 208 -44.33 89.11 -40.53
N ALA A 209 -44.85 87.89 -40.41
CA ALA A 209 -46.02 87.45 -41.18
C ALA A 209 -47.30 88.25 -40.86
N ALA A 210 -47.47 88.68 -39.60
CA ALA A 210 -48.62 89.46 -39.17
C ALA A 210 -48.59 90.89 -39.76
N ASP A 211 -47.43 91.55 -39.72
CA ASP A 211 -47.29 92.91 -40.23
C ASP A 211 -47.45 92.95 -41.77
N HIS A 212 -46.85 91.99 -42.49
CA HIS A 212 -46.92 91.96 -43.95
C HIS A 212 -48.33 91.65 -44.49
N SER A 213 -49.12 90.82 -43.80
CA SER A 213 -50.52 90.58 -44.20
C SER A 213 -51.39 91.82 -43.98
N SER A 214 -51.10 92.64 -42.96
CA SER A 214 -51.86 93.86 -42.70
C SER A 214 -51.59 94.96 -43.73
N GLU A 215 -50.35 95.13 -44.19
CA GLU A 215 -50.01 96.14 -45.22
C GLU A 215 -50.58 95.81 -46.60
N THR A 216 -50.61 94.54 -46.99
CA THR A 216 -51.02 94.14 -48.35
C THR A 216 -52.53 94.21 -48.57
N THR A 217 -53.33 94.11 -47.51
CA THR A 217 -54.80 93.94 -47.61
C THR A 217 -55.57 95.27 -47.55
N VAL A 218 -54.92 96.39 -47.27
CA VAL A 218 -55.58 97.70 -47.15
C VAL A 218 -55.36 98.52 -48.41
N THR A 219 -56.43 98.75 -49.18
CA THR A 219 -56.41 99.67 -50.34
C THR A 219 -57.28 100.88 -50.05
N VAL A 220 -56.70 102.08 -50.11
CA VAL A 220 -57.42 103.35 -49.93
C VAL A 220 -58.02 103.78 -51.26
N VAL A 221 -59.34 103.92 -51.33
CA VAL A 221 -60.06 104.43 -52.50
C VAL A 221 -60.43 105.90 -52.28
N PRO A 222 -59.83 106.87 -53.01
CA PRO A 222 -60.17 108.27 -52.88
C PRO A 222 -61.54 108.58 -53.50
N LEU A 223 -62.38 109.33 -52.79
CA LEU A 223 -63.71 109.72 -53.28
C LEU A 223 -63.67 111.11 -53.93
N PRO A 224 -64.26 111.28 -55.13
CA PRO A 224 -64.17 112.51 -55.92
C PRO A 224 -65.02 113.68 -55.39
N SER A 225 -65.94 113.44 -54.45
CA SER A 225 -66.70 114.51 -53.79
C SER A 225 -67.35 114.05 -52.47
N ASP A 226 -67.61 115.01 -51.56
CA ASP A 226 -68.31 114.76 -50.30
C ASP A 226 -69.77 114.32 -50.51
N GLU A 227 -70.39 114.70 -51.63
CA GLU A 227 -71.71 114.20 -52.02
C GLU A 227 -71.66 112.68 -52.30
N MET A 228 -70.60 112.20 -52.96
CA MET A 228 -70.39 110.78 -53.21
C MET A 228 -70.11 110.02 -51.91
N LYS A 229 -69.36 110.62 -50.99
CA LYS A 229 -69.16 110.11 -49.62
C LYS A 229 -70.48 109.99 -48.87
N GLY A 230 -71.37 110.97 -48.96
CA GLY A 230 -72.71 110.92 -48.38
C GLY A 230 -73.56 109.76 -48.92
N ARG A 231 -73.49 109.48 -50.24
CA ARG A 231 -74.19 108.35 -50.87
C ARG A 231 -73.60 106.98 -50.49
N ILE A 232 -72.27 106.88 -50.38
CA ILE A 232 -71.59 105.63 -49.99
C ILE A 232 -71.86 105.30 -48.52
N ILE A 233 -71.85 106.29 -47.63
CA ILE A 233 -72.14 106.08 -46.20
C ILE A 233 -73.64 105.82 -45.99
N GLY A 234 -74.51 106.63 -46.61
CA GLY A 234 -75.96 106.60 -46.40
C GLY A 234 -76.40 107.16 -45.03
N ARG A 235 -77.70 107.44 -44.87
CA ARG A 235 -78.25 108.02 -43.63
C ARG A 235 -78.13 107.00 -42.49
N GLU A 236 -77.35 107.36 -41.46
CA GLU A 236 -76.90 106.51 -40.32
C GLU A 236 -75.90 105.40 -40.69
N GLY A 237 -75.16 105.54 -41.80
CA GLY A 237 -74.13 104.56 -42.18
C GLY A 237 -74.69 103.25 -42.73
N ARG A 238 -75.98 103.22 -43.08
CA ARG A 238 -76.65 101.99 -43.56
C ARG A 238 -76.01 101.40 -44.82
N ASN A 239 -75.57 102.24 -45.76
CA ASN A 239 -74.97 101.75 -47.01
C ASN A 239 -73.57 101.17 -46.79
N ILE A 240 -72.72 101.84 -46.00
CA ILE A 240 -71.35 101.34 -45.75
C ILE A 240 -71.37 100.04 -44.94
N ARG A 241 -72.29 99.92 -43.96
CA ARG A 241 -72.47 98.66 -43.21
C ARG A 241 -72.99 97.52 -44.08
N ALA A 242 -73.90 97.80 -45.02
CA ALA A 242 -74.37 96.78 -45.95
C ALA A 242 -73.25 96.31 -46.89
N LEU A 243 -72.36 97.22 -47.31
CA LEU A 243 -71.17 96.87 -48.09
C LEU A 243 -70.20 96.02 -47.26
N GLU A 244 -69.89 96.43 -46.03
CA GLU A 244 -69.05 95.69 -45.07
C GLU A 244 -69.59 94.27 -44.80
N THR A 245 -70.88 94.11 -44.51
CA THR A 245 -71.48 92.77 -44.33
C THR A 245 -71.45 91.92 -45.61
N ALA A 246 -71.52 92.53 -46.79
CA ALA A 246 -71.52 91.80 -48.06
C ALA A 246 -70.10 91.39 -48.52
N THR A 247 -69.06 92.17 -48.19
CA THR A 247 -67.68 91.92 -48.62
C THR A 247 -66.82 91.22 -47.56
N GLY A 248 -67.29 91.13 -46.31
CA GLY A 248 -66.59 90.49 -45.20
C GLY A 248 -65.82 91.50 -44.35
#